data_AF-A0A497QHI1-F1
#
_entry.id   AF-A0A497QHI1-F1
#
_cell.length_a   1.000
_cell.length_b   1.000
_cell.length_c   1.000
_cell.angle_alpha   90.00
_cell.angle_beta   90.00
_cell.angle_gamma   90.00
#
_symmetry.space_group_name_H-M   'P 1'
#
loop_
_entity.id
_entity.type
_entity.pdbx_description
1 polymer ?
#
loop_
_entity_poly.entity_id
_entity_poly.type
_entity_poly.pdbx_seq_one_letter_code
_entity_poly.pdbx_strand_id
1 'polypeptide(L)'
;MIILHTISDTLDIDTLTSDLSALPIIQILLLLVLPFFGGLAGFFLMVSAIGNVISMQRNLEKGMDAKTLIFRQVLGGFLLLIFAMLSEAVIGYHGTLGEVFLHLNDLSQGHYDQWAWRFLHFETVNTIAWCIILNGLVHAIMTRNGKWKNVTKLMRNYLLLIVIVLALTPLIWWLADKILPGYPYATDPETGKSLLYGYIGKSSFLDIVLRFFLGPLAASWEPVFPYLAASFIGSIIGIYINQDPKEIKTHWLKKFLLVGLIMFIVGGIGVITNIVLVMMNEGLDSTLNLYLLISEHRYWTVANGVPILGWLFQFLFLNGFTICGILLLIRLVEFRGKGQKFAEKTKFIRRMGFIAFTIYTAQWVYNFFYFVVSSINGAPYQRFFWNGTLITLALTFIAFYIITVLWEKVGYIGSLEWMIASIALLVIPGKKSAELKKKWPKDVLNVENAFYDAEWLDIIPSEKINPKALPDSRLSSKISALGFLFFPGSFIGLTIAINSEKREGRNKWNRRGKIFGILGVVFFFTWVSLLSFLKLSTFGISL
;
A
#
# COMPACT_ATOMS: atom_id res chain seq x y z
N MET A 1 -2.87 -2.32 -6.04
CA MET A 1 -2.84 -3.80 -5.98
C MET A 1 -3.66 -4.41 -7.09
N ILE A 2 -5.01 -4.41 -7.11
CA ILE A 2 -5.81 -5.03 -8.21
C ILE A 2 -5.24 -4.71 -9.60
N ILE A 3 -5.05 -3.43 -9.94
CA ILE A 3 -4.50 -3.02 -11.24
C ILE A 3 -3.16 -3.69 -11.52
N LEU A 4 -2.28 -3.69 -10.54
CA LEU A 4 -0.91 -4.16 -10.67
C LEU A 4 -0.86 -5.68 -10.77
N HIS A 5 -1.65 -6.41 -9.97
CA HIS A 5 -1.69 -7.87 -10.03
C HIS A 5 -2.33 -8.34 -11.34
N THR A 6 -3.43 -7.71 -11.78
CA THR A 6 -4.02 -8.02 -13.09
C THR A 6 -3.02 -7.76 -14.22
N ILE A 7 -2.26 -6.65 -14.19
CA ILE A 7 -1.23 -6.41 -15.20
C ILE A 7 -0.10 -7.45 -15.09
N SER A 8 0.43 -7.69 -13.90
CA SER A 8 1.52 -8.65 -13.66
C SER A 8 1.18 -10.06 -14.16
N ASP A 9 -0.06 -10.50 -13.95
CA ASP A 9 -0.44 -11.89 -14.24
C ASP A 9 -0.91 -12.11 -15.67
N THR A 10 -1.46 -11.06 -16.30
CA THR A 10 -2.08 -11.18 -17.64
C THR A 10 -1.27 -10.54 -18.75
N LEU A 11 -0.36 -9.60 -18.46
CA LEU A 11 0.51 -9.00 -19.45
C LEU A 11 1.69 -9.94 -19.73
N ASP A 12 1.97 -10.17 -21.00
CA ASP A 12 3.16 -10.90 -21.46
C ASP A 12 4.41 -10.02 -21.35
N ILE A 13 4.85 -9.82 -20.10
CA ILE A 13 6.02 -9.00 -19.77
C ILE A 13 7.26 -9.57 -20.43
N ASP A 14 7.43 -10.90 -20.42
CA ASP A 14 8.62 -11.57 -20.94
C ASP A 14 8.83 -11.27 -22.43
N THR A 15 7.77 -11.44 -23.24
CA THR A 15 7.81 -11.10 -24.67
C THR A 15 8.06 -9.61 -24.87
N LEU A 16 7.41 -8.74 -24.09
CA LEU A 16 7.63 -7.29 -24.18
C LEU A 16 9.07 -6.89 -23.84
N THR A 17 9.68 -7.52 -22.84
CA THR A 17 11.05 -7.21 -22.41
C THR A 17 12.11 -7.80 -23.34
N SER A 18 11.78 -8.82 -24.14
CA SER A 18 12.71 -9.44 -25.09
C SER A 18 13.05 -8.56 -26.31
N ASP A 19 12.20 -7.57 -26.64
CA ASP A 19 12.42 -6.62 -27.74
C ASP A 19 11.95 -5.21 -27.34
N LEU A 20 12.64 -4.62 -26.35
CA LEU A 20 12.36 -3.26 -25.88
C LEU A 20 12.53 -2.22 -27.01
N SER A 21 13.35 -2.53 -28.02
CA SER A 21 13.66 -1.66 -29.15
C SER A 21 12.47 -1.40 -30.07
N ALA A 22 11.60 -2.39 -30.23
CA ALA A 22 10.41 -2.32 -31.06
C ALA A 22 9.18 -1.77 -30.32
N LEU A 23 9.23 -1.65 -29.00
CA LEU A 23 8.12 -1.14 -28.21
C LEU A 23 7.96 0.38 -28.34
N PRO A 24 6.71 0.88 -28.37
CA PRO A 24 6.44 2.28 -28.10
C PRO A 24 7.02 2.69 -26.76
N ILE A 25 7.65 3.86 -26.70
CA ILE A 25 8.32 4.37 -25.48
C ILE A 25 7.34 4.47 -24.30
N ILE A 26 6.06 4.76 -24.55
CA ILE A 26 5.05 4.78 -23.49
C ILE A 26 4.91 3.42 -22.79
N GLN A 27 5.07 2.30 -23.51
CA GLN A 27 5.00 0.97 -22.92
C GLN A 27 6.23 0.69 -22.06
N ILE A 28 7.41 1.09 -22.52
CA ILE A 28 8.65 1.00 -21.74
C ILE A 28 8.52 1.80 -20.43
N LEU A 29 7.97 3.01 -20.51
CA LEU A 29 7.69 3.82 -19.32
C LEU A 29 6.68 3.17 -18.38
N LEU A 30 5.66 2.50 -18.90
CA LEU A 30 4.71 1.74 -18.08
C LEU A 30 5.40 0.54 -17.40
N LEU A 31 6.23 -0.20 -18.12
CA LEU A 31 7.04 -1.30 -17.56
C LEU A 31 8.02 -0.82 -16.48
N LEU A 32 8.48 0.42 -16.56
CA LEU A 32 9.27 1.04 -15.49
C LEU A 32 8.38 1.47 -14.30
N VAL A 33 7.29 2.19 -14.56
CA VAL A 33 6.50 2.83 -13.49
C VAL A 33 5.64 1.85 -12.70
N LEU A 34 5.17 0.76 -13.32
CA LEU A 34 4.26 -0.19 -12.67
C LEU A 34 4.92 -1.01 -11.55
N PRO A 35 6.12 -1.61 -11.72
CA PRO A 35 6.84 -2.25 -10.62
C PRO A 35 7.06 -1.31 -9.44
N PHE A 36 7.42 -0.05 -9.70
CA PHE A 36 7.54 0.97 -8.64
C PHE A 36 6.24 1.14 -7.85
N PHE A 37 5.09 1.20 -8.53
CA PHE A 37 3.79 1.24 -7.85
C PHE A 37 3.49 -0.05 -7.08
N GLY A 38 4.00 -1.21 -7.55
CA GLY A 38 3.95 -2.49 -6.85
C GLY A 38 4.69 -2.46 -5.51
N GLY A 39 5.83 -1.79 -5.47
CA GLY A 39 6.62 -1.61 -4.24
C GLY A 39 6.03 -0.64 -3.20
N LEU A 40 4.86 -0.03 -3.44
CA LEU A 40 4.27 0.95 -2.51
C LEU A 40 3.48 0.33 -1.36
N ALA A 41 3.75 -0.90 -0.95
CA ALA A 41 3.10 -1.50 0.21
C ALA A 41 3.27 -0.69 1.51
N GLY A 42 4.39 0.03 1.63
CA GLY A 42 4.61 1.02 2.70
C GLY A 42 3.50 2.06 2.82
N PHE A 43 2.78 2.37 1.73
CA PHE A 43 1.59 3.22 1.73
C PHE A 43 0.45 2.64 2.55
N PHE A 44 0.08 1.38 2.30
CA PHE A 44 -0.98 0.71 3.05
C PHE A 44 -0.61 0.58 4.52
N LEU A 45 0.64 0.27 4.81
CA LEU A 45 1.15 0.18 6.17
C LEU A 45 1.09 1.52 6.91
N MET A 46 1.55 2.61 6.29
CA MET A 46 1.49 3.95 6.89
C MET A 46 0.06 4.41 7.14
N VAL A 47 -0.85 4.23 6.17
CA VAL A 47 -2.27 4.59 6.32
C VAL A 47 -2.91 3.79 7.46
N SER A 48 -2.62 2.48 7.53
CA SER A 48 -3.10 1.61 8.60
C SER A 48 -2.55 2.05 9.97
N ALA A 49 -1.29 2.42 10.05
CA ALA A 49 -0.66 2.92 11.28
C ALA A 49 -1.23 4.28 11.72
N ILE A 50 -1.49 5.20 10.79
CA ILE A 50 -2.16 6.49 11.05
C ILE A 50 -3.53 6.22 11.70
N GLY A 51 -4.38 5.43 11.05
CA GLY A 51 -5.73 5.11 11.54
C GLY A 51 -5.70 4.40 12.90
N ASN A 52 -4.78 3.44 13.07
CA ASN A 52 -4.66 2.72 14.33
C ASN A 52 -4.25 3.65 15.49
N VAL A 53 -3.27 4.54 15.27
CA VAL A 53 -2.79 5.44 16.33
C VAL A 53 -3.83 6.50 16.70
N ILE A 54 -4.57 7.04 15.73
CA ILE A 54 -5.73 7.92 16.00
C ILE A 54 -6.75 7.18 16.89
N SER A 55 -7.09 5.94 16.54
CA SER A 55 -7.99 5.11 17.34
C SER A 55 -7.46 4.89 18.76
N MET A 56 -6.16 4.59 18.91
CA MET A 56 -5.53 4.43 20.22
C MET A 56 -5.59 5.70 21.07
N GLN A 57 -5.25 6.86 20.51
CA GLN A 57 -5.28 8.14 21.22
C GLN A 57 -6.70 8.50 21.66
N ARG A 58 -7.71 8.33 20.80
CA ARG A 58 -9.11 8.53 21.17
C ARG A 58 -9.58 7.62 22.31
N ASN A 59 -9.10 6.37 22.36
CA ASN A 59 -9.41 5.50 23.49
C ASN A 59 -8.75 5.99 24.79
N LEU A 60 -7.50 6.46 24.73
CA LEU A 60 -6.80 7.05 25.88
C LEU A 60 -7.47 8.34 26.36
N GLU A 61 -7.93 9.18 25.45
CA GLU A 61 -8.73 10.39 25.74
C GLU A 61 -10.03 10.05 26.47
N LYS A 62 -10.68 8.94 26.09
CA LYS A 62 -11.87 8.38 26.77
C LYS A 62 -11.56 7.70 28.11
N GLY A 63 -10.32 7.78 28.60
CA GLY A 63 -9.91 7.23 29.89
C GLY A 63 -9.61 5.73 29.88
N MET A 64 -9.47 5.10 28.71
CA MET A 64 -9.03 3.70 28.63
C MET A 64 -7.60 3.58 29.17
N ASP A 65 -7.36 2.62 30.05
CA ASP A 65 -6.02 2.37 30.56
C ASP A 65 -5.11 1.72 29.52
N ALA A 66 -3.80 1.90 29.68
CA ALA A 66 -2.81 1.41 28.72
C ALA A 66 -2.76 -0.12 28.60
N LYS A 67 -3.12 -0.87 29.66
CA LYS A 67 -3.11 -2.34 29.62
C LYS A 67 -4.26 -2.87 28.79
N THR A 68 -5.47 -2.33 28.97
CA THR A 68 -6.63 -2.64 28.11
C THR A 68 -6.36 -2.26 26.66
N LEU A 69 -5.69 -1.13 26.42
CA LEU A 69 -5.27 -0.75 25.08
C LEU A 69 -4.33 -1.78 24.45
N ILE A 70 -3.29 -2.22 25.18
CA ILE A 70 -2.38 -3.29 24.72
C ILE A 70 -3.16 -4.54 24.35
N PHE A 71 -4.01 -5.01 25.26
CA PHE A 71 -4.76 -6.24 25.05
C PHE A 71 -5.61 -6.17 23.78
N ARG A 72 -6.31 -5.04 23.57
CA ARG A 72 -7.11 -4.79 22.38
C ARG A 72 -6.28 -4.79 21.09
N GLN A 73 -5.11 -4.17 21.10
CA GLN A 73 -4.23 -4.06 19.93
C GLN A 73 -3.58 -5.40 19.58
N VAL A 74 -3.08 -6.12 20.60
CA VAL A 74 -2.48 -7.45 20.43
C VAL A 74 -3.53 -8.42 19.90
N LEU A 75 -4.71 -8.49 20.52
CA LEU A 75 -5.76 -9.41 20.10
C LEU A 75 -6.33 -9.06 18.71
N GLY A 76 -6.54 -7.78 18.42
CA GLY A 76 -6.97 -7.33 17.09
C GLY A 76 -5.92 -7.62 16.00
N GLY A 77 -4.65 -7.40 16.30
CA GLY A 77 -3.55 -7.71 15.40
C GLY A 77 -3.37 -9.21 15.16
N PHE A 78 -3.48 -10.06 16.20
CA PHE A 78 -3.47 -11.52 16.04
C PHE A 78 -4.66 -12.02 15.23
N LEU A 79 -5.85 -11.46 15.43
CA LEU A 79 -7.01 -11.81 14.64
C LEU A 79 -6.78 -11.48 13.16
N LEU A 80 -6.26 -10.28 12.85
CA LEU A 80 -5.88 -9.91 11.49
C LEU A 80 -4.81 -10.86 10.92
N LEU A 81 -3.79 -11.23 11.71
CA LEU A 81 -2.72 -12.13 11.30
C LEU A 81 -3.26 -13.51 10.91
N ILE A 82 -4.16 -14.08 11.71
CA ILE A 82 -4.79 -15.39 11.41
C ILE A 82 -5.54 -15.31 10.08
N PHE A 83 -6.33 -14.25 9.86
CA PHE A 83 -7.03 -14.10 8.60
C PHE A 83 -6.08 -13.85 7.42
N ALA A 84 -4.97 -13.15 7.62
CA ALA A 84 -3.93 -13.01 6.58
C ALA A 84 -3.37 -14.37 6.18
N MET A 85 -3.02 -15.21 7.16
CA MET A 85 -2.54 -16.58 6.94
C MET A 85 -3.57 -17.46 6.23
N LEU A 86 -4.84 -17.37 6.62
CA LEU A 86 -5.94 -18.07 5.95
C LEU A 86 -6.15 -17.56 4.52
N SER A 87 -5.91 -16.28 4.27
CA SER A 87 -6.00 -15.69 2.94
C SER A 87 -4.91 -16.25 2.03
N GLU A 88 -3.66 -16.29 2.49
CA GLU A 88 -2.57 -16.85 1.70
C GLU A 88 -2.69 -18.36 1.45
N ALA A 89 -3.27 -19.09 2.40
CA ALA A 89 -3.42 -20.55 2.33
C ALA A 89 -4.65 -21.00 1.52
N VAL A 90 -5.81 -20.37 1.76
CA VAL A 90 -7.11 -20.94 1.38
C VAL A 90 -7.90 -20.03 0.47
N ILE A 91 -8.27 -18.83 0.92
CA ILE A 91 -9.33 -18.04 0.26
C ILE A 91 -8.80 -16.95 -0.69
N GLY A 92 -7.50 -16.66 -0.63
CA GLY A 92 -6.85 -15.63 -1.42
C GLY A 92 -6.58 -16.05 -2.86
N TYR A 93 -6.15 -15.07 -3.66
CA TYR A 93 -5.87 -15.24 -5.08
C TYR A 93 -4.66 -16.12 -5.40
N HIS A 94 -3.72 -16.26 -4.46
CA HIS A 94 -2.65 -17.26 -4.48
C HIS A 94 -2.90 -18.42 -3.50
N GLY A 95 -4.08 -18.49 -2.88
CA GLY A 95 -4.47 -19.62 -2.05
C GLY A 95 -5.20 -20.70 -2.85
N THR A 96 -5.62 -21.75 -2.15
CA THR A 96 -6.32 -22.90 -2.74
C THR A 96 -7.52 -22.50 -3.63
N LEU A 97 -8.31 -21.50 -3.22
CA LEU A 97 -9.43 -20.98 -4.01
C LEU A 97 -8.93 -20.26 -5.27
N GLY A 98 -7.88 -19.46 -5.14
CA GLY A 98 -7.24 -18.80 -6.28
C GLY A 98 -6.73 -19.77 -7.34
N GLU A 99 -6.14 -20.89 -6.91
CA GLU A 99 -5.69 -21.98 -7.80
C GLU A 99 -6.83 -22.59 -8.61
N VAL A 100 -8.01 -22.78 -8.01
CA VAL A 100 -9.21 -23.24 -8.74
C VAL A 100 -9.55 -22.25 -9.86
N PHE A 101 -9.53 -20.95 -9.54
CA PHE A 101 -9.82 -19.89 -10.52
C PHE A 101 -8.70 -19.63 -11.52
N LEU A 102 -7.48 -20.13 -11.28
CA LEU A 102 -6.36 -20.06 -12.22
C LEU A 102 -6.34 -21.27 -13.19
N HIS A 103 -7.11 -22.32 -12.89
CA HIS A 103 -7.13 -23.56 -13.65
C HIS A 103 -8.55 -23.99 -14.04
N LEU A 104 -9.45 -23.03 -14.32
CA LEU A 104 -10.84 -23.34 -14.70
C LEU A 104 -10.95 -24.16 -16.00
N ASN A 105 -9.91 -24.14 -16.84
CA ASN A 105 -9.82 -24.93 -18.06
C ASN A 105 -9.45 -26.41 -17.80
N ASP A 106 -8.64 -26.68 -16.77
CA ASP A 106 -8.23 -28.02 -16.37
C ASP A 106 -7.86 -28.04 -14.89
N LEU A 107 -8.83 -28.42 -14.05
CA LEU A 107 -8.64 -28.48 -12.61
C LEU A 107 -7.58 -29.51 -12.18
N SER A 108 -7.16 -30.45 -13.03
CA SER A 108 -6.12 -31.41 -12.64
C SER A 108 -4.72 -30.81 -12.50
N GLN A 109 -4.49 -29.62 -13.08
CA GLN A 109 -3.20 -28.91 -13.04
C GLN A 109 -3.00 -28.08 -11.77
N GLY A 110 -4.05 -27.83 -11.00
CA GLY A 110 -4.00 -26.93 -9.84
C GLY A 110 -3.22 -27.50 -8.65
N HIS A 111 -2.52 -26.63 -7.92
CA HIS A 111 -1.80 -27.00 -6.69
C HIS A 111 -2.68 -26.83 -5.45
N TYR A 112 -3.63 -27.74 -5.24
CA TYR A 112 -4.60 -27.63 -4.12
C TYR A 112 -4.06 -28.02 -2.75
N ASP A 113 -2.77 -28.36 -2.62
CA ASP A 113 -2.11 -28.58 -1.34
C ASP A 113 -1.56 -27.28 -0.72
N GLN A 114 -1.76 -26.14 -1.38
CA GLN A 114 -1.34 -24.81 -0.90
C GLN A 114 -1.76 -24.49 0.52
N TRP A 115 -2.96 -24.94 0.94
CA TRP A 115 -3.42 -24.75 2.32
C TRP A 115 -2.44 -25.32 3.36
N ALA A 116 -1.66 -26.34 2.99
CA ALA A 116 -0.73 -27.00 3.88
C ALA A 116 0.61 -26.25 4.02
N TRP A 117 0.98 -25.39 3.06
CA TRP A 117 2.32 -24.77 3.06
C TRP A 117 2.36 -23.25 2.91
N ARG A 118 1.33 -22.63 2.31
CA ARG A 118 1.23 -21.17 2.17
C ARG A 118 0.73 -20.45 3.41
N PHE A 119 0.32 -21.18 4.46
CA PHE A 119 -0.15 -20.57 5.71
C PHE A 119 0.88 -19.63 6.35
N LEU A 120 2.18 -19.88 6.14
CA LEU A 120 3.27 -19.03 6.63
C LEU A 120 3.84 -18.08 5.56
N HIS A 121 3.26 -18.05 4.36
CA HIS A 121 3.64 -17.07 3.35
C HIS A 121 3.40 -15.66 3.90
N PHE A 122 4.37 -14.79 3.69
CA PHE A 122 4.41 -13.49 4.36
C PHE A 122 4.35 -12.38 3.32
N GLU A 123 3.24 -11.64 3.32
CA GLU A 123 3.02 -10.48 2.46
C GLU A 123 2.61 -9.24 3.28
N THR A 124 2.24 -8.17 2.58
CA THR A 124 1.88 -6.86 3.15
C THR A 124 0.88 -6.95 4.31
N VAL A 125 -0.15 -7.80 4.22
CA VAL A 125 -1.18 -7.90 5.26
C VAL A 125 -0.60 -8.50 6.55
N ASN A 126 0.29 -9.49 6.43
CA ASN A 126 1.02 -10.07 7.57
C ASN A 126 1.89 -8.98 8.22
N THR A 127 2.62 -8.21 7.41
CA THR A 127 3.42 -7.06 7.88
C THR A 127 2.58 -6.04 8.63
N ILE A 128 1.40 -5.69 8.11
CA ILE A 128 0.46 -4.77 8.77
C ILE A 128 0.01 -5.35 10.11
N ALA A 129 -0.38 -6.62 10.17
CA ALA A 129 -0.82 -7.26 11.40
C ALA A 129 0.28 -7.24 12.47
N TRP A 130 1.49 -7.65 12.14
CA TRP A 130 2.64 -7.60 13.06
C TRP A 130 2.99 -6.18 13.48
N CYS A 131 2.95 -5.23 12.55
CA CYS A 131 3.17 -3.83 12.87
C CYS A 131 2.09 -3.27 13.80
N ILE A 132 0.82 -3.69 13.70
CA ILE A 132 -0.24 -3.30 14.64
C ILE A 132 0.06 -3.85 16.03
N ILE A 133 0.46 -5.13 16.15
CA ILE A 133 0.82 -5.76 17.42
C ILE A 133 1.98 -5.01 18.08
N LEU A 134 3.10 -4.88 17.36
CA LEU A 134 4.33 -4.28 17.89
C LEU A 134 4.16 -2.78 18.18
N ASN A 135 3.54 -2.04 17.26
CA ASN A 135 3.28 -0.62 17.47
C ASN A 135 2.26 -0.39 18.59
N GLY A 136 1.22 -1.23 18.72
CA GLY A 136 0.28 -1.16 19.83
C GLY A 136 0.96 -1.34 21.19
N LEU A 137 1.87 -2.31 21.30
CA LEU A 137 2.70 -2.53 22.49
C LEU A 137 3.58 -1.31 22.79
N VAL A 138 4.35 -0.86 21.80
CA VAL A 138 5.25 0.29 21.90
C VAL A 138 4.49 1.56 22.29
N HIS A 139 3.39 1.87 21.60
CA HIS A 139 2.57 3.04 21.86
C HIS A 139 2.06 3.03 23.28
N ALA A 140 1.43 1.93 23.70
CA ALA A 140 0.85 1.83 25.02
C ALA A 140 1.89 1.91 26.15
N ILE A 141 3.10 1.40 25.95
CA ILE A 141 4.22 1.56 26.90
C ILE A 141 4.62 3.04 27.01
N MET A 142 4.73 3.74 25.88
CA MET A 142 5.13 5.14 25.86
C MET A 142 4.04 6.08 26.41
N THR A 143 2.76 5.70 26.31
CA THR A 143 1.63 6.53 26.73
C THR A 143 1.16 6.29 28.16
N ARG A 144 1.74 5.32 28.89
CA ARG A 144 1.44 5.06 30.30
C ARG A 144 1.52 6.32 31.15
N ASN A 145 0.69 6.37 32.19
CA ASN A 145 0.64 7.47 33.17
C ASN A 145 0.37 8.84 32.52
N GLY A 146 -0.49 8.89 31.50
CA GLY A 146 -0.89 10.14 30.85
C GLY A 146 0.17 10.77 29.94
N LYS A 147 1.28 10.08 29.65
CA LYS A 147 2.36 10.60 28.79
C LYS A 147 1.94 10.85 27.34
N TRP A 148 0.82 10.28 26.90
CA TRP A 148 0.26 10.56 25.57
C TRP A 148 -0.04 12.04 25.33
N LYS A 149 -0.29 12.82 26.38
CA LYS A 149 -0.51 14.27 26.29
C LYS A 149 0.73 15.04 25.82
N ASN A 150 1.94 14.49 26.01
CA ASN A 150 3.18 15.11 25.53
C ASN A 150 3.50 14.64 24.11
N VAL A 151 2.78 15.21 23.15
CA VAL A 151 2.86 14.85 21.72
C VAL A 151 4.28 14.99 21.18
N THR A 152 5.00 16.07 21.50
CA THR A 152 6.38 16.30 21.05
C THR A 152 7.33 15.20 21.51
N LYS A 153 7.27 14.82 22.80
CA LYS A 153 8.11 13.75 23.35
C LYS A 153 7.76 12.40 22.73
N LEU A 154 6.47 12.13 22.52
CA LEU A 154 6.00 10.89 21.91
C LEU A 154 6.52 10.76 20.46
N MET A 155 6.37 11.81 19.64
CA MET A 155 6.90 11.82 18.27
C MET A 155 8.43 11.66 18.23
N ARG A 156 9.15 12.30 19.16
CA ARG A 156 10.62 12.15 19.25
C ARG A 156 11.03 10.71 19.57
N ASN A 157 10.30 10.03 20.44
CA ASN A 157 10.58 8.63 20.75
C ASN A 157 10.33 7.73 19.53
N TYR A 158 9.24 7.96 18.78
CA TYR A 158 9.01 7.25 17.52
C TYR A 158 10.12 7.50 16.50
N LEU A 159 10.63 8.73 16.40
CA LEU A 159 11.76 9.06 15.53
C LEU A 159 13.02 8.28 15.92
N LEU A 160 13.31 8.15 17.22
CA LEU A 160 14.42 7.33 17.70
C LEU A 160 14.23 5.85 17.34
N LEU A 161 13.01 5.33 17.50
CA LEU A 161 12.69 3.94 17.18
C LEU A 161 12.81 3.64 15.69
N ILE A 162 12.48 4.59 14.81
CA ILE A 162 12.73 4.48 13.35
C ILE A 162 14.22 4.22 13.09
N VAL A 163 15.09 5.04 13.68
CA VAL A 163 16.55 4.90 13.50
C VAL A 163 17.04 3.55 14.03
N ILE A 164 16.55 3.12 15.20
CA ILE A 164 16.91 1.82 15.80
C ILE A 164 16.48 0.66 14.88
N VAL A 165 15.24 0.66 14.38
CA VAL A 165 14.75 -0.41 13.50
C VAL A 165 15.60 -0.49 12.23
N LEU A 166 15.88 0.64 11.58
CA LEU A 166 16.71 0.67 10.37
C LEU A 166 18.14 0.18 10.65
N ALA A 167 18.76 0.63 11.75
CA ALA A 167 20.11 0.21 12.11
C ALA A 167 20.20 -1.29 12.45
N LEU A 168 19.16 -1.86 13.08
CA LEU A 168 19.13 -3.28 13.44
C LEU A 168 18.74 -4.19 12.28
N THR A 169 18.17 -3.68 11.18
CA THR A 169 17.65 -4.50 10.08
C THR A 169 18.69 -5.48 9.52
N PRO A 170 19.94 -5.08 9.17
CA PRO A 170 20.95 -6.02 8.69
C PRO A 170 21.32 -7.09 9.72
N LEU A 171 21.39 -6.73 11.01
CA LEU A 171 21.69 -7.66 12.09
C LEU A 171 20.58 -8.71 12.23
N ILE A 172 19.31 -8.29 12.17
CA ILE A 172 18.15 -9.19 12.25
C ILE A 172 18.13 -10.16 11.07
N TRP A 173 18.40 -9.69 9.85
CA TRP A 173 18.47 -10.57 8.68
C TRP A 173 19.63 -11.55 8.74
N TRP A 174 20.79 -11.11 9.22
CA TRP A 174 21.93 -11.99 9.46
C TRP A 174 21.61 -13.05 10.53
N LEU A 175 20.96 -12.67 11.63
CA LEU A 175 20.53 -13.62 12.66
C LEU A 175 19.52 -14.64 12.10
N ALA A 176 18.57 -14.22 11.28
CA ALA A 176 17.62 -15.12 10.63
C ALA A 176 18.32 -16.16 9.75
N ASP A 177 19.31 -15.73 8.96
CA ASP A 177 20.14 -16.63 8.15
C ASP A 177 21.01 -17.57 9.01
N LYS A 178 21.46 -17.15 10.20
CA LYS A 178 22.18 -18.04 11.12
C LYS A 178 21.29 -19.07 11.80
N ILE A 179 20.03 -18.71 12.08
CA ILE A 179 19.05 -19.60 12.67
C ILE A 179 18.58 -20.64 11.64
N LEU A 180 18.32 -20.21 10.41
CA LEU A 180 17.89 -21.05 9.31
C LEU A 180 18.66 -20.67 8.04
N PRO A 181 19.79 -21.37 7.74
CA PRO A 181 20.68 -21.03 6.63
C PRO A 181 19.98 -20.95 5.27
N GLY A 182 20.20 -19.84 4.57
CA GLY A 182 19.60 -19.56 3.26
C GLY A 182 18.17 -19.04 3.33
N TYR A 183 17.60 -18.83 4.52
CA TYR A 183 16.28 -18.21 4.65
C TYR A 183 16.26 -16.79 4.04
N PRO A 184 15.21 -16.37 3.30
CA PRO A 184 14.00 -17.13 2.97
C PRO A 184 14.09 -17.99 1.69
N TYR A 185 15.17 -17.87 0.91
CA TYR A 185 15.26 -18.29 -0.50
C TYR A 185 15.72 -19.73 -0.75
N ALA A 186 16.47 -20.32 0.16
CA ALA A 186 16.95 -21.68 -0.03
C ALA A 186 15.77 -22.67 -0.06
N THR A 187 15.97 -23.81 -0.70
CA THR A 187 14.96 -24.86 -0.80
C THR A 187 15.10 -25.81 0.38
N ASP A 188 13.98 -26.08 1.02
CA ASP A 188 13.84 -27.10 2.04
C ASP A 188 13.98 -28.50 1.40
N PRO A 189 14.99 -29.29 1.78
CA PRO A 189 15.24 -30.59 1.16
C PRO A 189 14.13 -31.62 1.46
N GLU A 190 13.37 -31.46 2.55
CA GLU A 190 12.30 -32.40 2.92
C GLU A 190 11.03 -32.16 2.11
N THR A 191 10.75 -30.90 1.78
CA THR A 191 9.48 -30.50 1.15
C THR A 191 9.61 -30.09 -0.31
N GLY A 192 10.83 -29.76 -0.77
CA GLY A 192 11.10 -29.21 -2.10
C GLY A 192 10.55 -27.79 -2.29
N LYS A 193 10.15 -27.11 -1.21
CA LYS A 193 9.62 -25.74 -1.21
C LYS A 193 10.65 -24.77 -0.65
N SER A 194 10.48 -23.48 -0.89
CA SER A 194 11.31 -22.43 -0.25
C SER A 194 11.25 -22.54 1.28
N LEU A 195 12.34 -22.28 1.98
CA LEU A 195 12.43 -22.31 3.45
C LEU A 195 11.45 -21.35 4.14
N LEU A 196 10.94 -20.36 3.42
CA LEU A 196 9.88 -19.48 3.91
C LEU A 196 8.54 -20.21 4.15
N TYR A 197 8.31 -21.35 3.50
CA TYR A 197 7.08 -22.14 3.64
C TYR A 197 7.29 -23.30 4.59
N GLY A 198 6.56 -23.36 5.71
CA GLY A 198 6.48 -24.60 6.50
C GLY A 198 5.38 -25.51 5.93
N TYR A 199 5.63 -26.80 5.74
CA TYR A 199 4.63 -27.74 5.19
C TYR A 199 4.00 -28.56 6.31
N ILE A 200 2.70 -28.34 6.57
CA ILE A 200 1.92 -29.05 7.59
C ILE A 200 1.91 -30.55 7.29
N GLY A 201 2.36 -31.35 8.25
CA GLY A 201 2.44 -32.81 8.13
C GLY A 201 3.75 -33.34 7.53
N LYS A 202 4.66 -32.46 7.08
CA LYS A 202 6.03 -32.83 6.68
C LYS A 202 7.07 -32.15 7.57
N SER A 203 7.01 -30.82 7.68
CA SER A 203 7.88 -30.04 8.55
C SER A 203 7.60 -30.36 10.03
N SER A 204 8.65 -30.39 10.85
CA SER A 204 8.50 -30.56 12.29
C SER A 204 7.73 -29.40 12.93
N PHE A 205 7.03 -29.65 14.04
CA PHE A 205 6.30 -28.59 14.76
C PHE A 205 7.21 -27.41 15.14
N LEU A 206 8.43 -27.71 15.61
CA LEU A 206 9.38 -26.67 16.01
C LEU A 206 9.81 -25.80 14.81
N ASP A 207 10.00 -26.41 13.64
CA ASP A 207 10.34 -25.70 12.41
C ASP A 207 9.19 -24.80 11.92
N ILE A 208 7.94 -25.26 11.99
CA ILE A 208 6.75 -24.43 11.71
C ILE A 208 6.69 -23.23 12.66
N VAL A 209 6.88 -23.46 13.96
CA VAL A 209 6.91 -22.39 14.97
C VAL A 209 8.05 -21.41 14.71
N LEU A 210 9.23 -21.92 14.33
CA LEU A 210 10.38 -21.09 14.00
C LEU A 210 10.10 -20.19 12.79
N ARG A 211 9.59 -20.76 11.69
CA ARG A 211 9.22 -20.01 10.47
C ARG A 211 8.13 -18.97 10.73
N PHE A 212 7.17 -19.25 11.61
CA PHE A 212 6.17 -18.27 12.05
C PHE A 212 6.79 -17.00 12.65
N PHE A 213 7.88 -17.11 13.41
CA PHE A 213 8.59 -15.96 13.99
C PHE A 213 9.69 -15.39 13.08
N LEU A 214 10.29 -16.19 12.20
CA LEU A 214 11.28 -15.71 11.21
C LEU A 214 10.64 -14.95 10.05
N GLY A 215 9.44 -15.33 9.62
CA GLY A 215 8.64 -14.62 8.61
C GLY A 215 8.63 -13.11 8.82
N PRO A 216 8.09 -12.64 9.95
CA PRO A 216 8.06 -11.21 10.28
C PRO A 216 9.42 -10.54 10.24
N LEU A 217 10.49 -11.24 10.62
CA LEU A 217 11.80 -10.64 10.76
C LEU A 217 12.57 -10.52 9.44
N ALA A 218 12.41 -11.49 8.55
CA ALA A 218 13.32 -11.63 7.40
C ALA A 218 12.71 -12.29 6.15
N ALA A 219 11.37 -12.35 6.03
CA ALA A 219 10.70 -12.77 4.81
C ALA A 219 11.12 -11.96 3.57
N SER A 220 10.87 -12.51 2.38
CA SER A 220 11.17 -11.90 1.09
C SER A 220 10.46 -10.56 0.92
N TRP A 221 9.15 -10.58 1.09
CA TRP A 221 8.26 -9.44 0.87
C TRP A 221 8.04 -8.67 2.17
N GLU A 222 8.48 -7.41 2.18
CA GLU A 222 8.17 -6.41 3.21
C GLU A 222 8.26 -6.89 4.67
N PRO A 223 9.39 -7.48 5.11
CA PRO A 223 9.55 -7.90 6.50
C PRO A 223 9.39 -6.71 7.47
N VAL A 224 8.94 -6.99 8.70
CA VAL A 224 8.81 -6.02 9.80
C VAL A 224 10.10 -5.23 10.02
N PHE A 225 11.26 -5.82 9.78
CA PHE A 225 12.50 -5.07 9.65
C PHE A 225 12.84 -4.94 8.16
N PRO A 226 12.70 -3.74 7.55
CA PRO A 226 12.55 -2.42 8.17
C PRO A 226 11.13 -1.84 8.24
N TYR A 227 10.07 -2.51 7.77
CA TYR A 227 8.75 -1.88 7.58
C TYR A 227 8.08 -1.35 8.87
N LEU A 228 8.49 -1.82 10.05
CA LEU A 228 8.11 -1.23 11.33
C LEU A 228 8.51 0.25 11.44
N ALA A 229 9.60 0.67 10.79
CA ALA A 229 9.97 2.07 10.67
C ALA A 229 8.91 2.86 9.88
N ALA A 230 8.40 2.32 8.76
CA ALA A 230 7.30 2.94 8.01
C ALA A 230 6.01 3.02 8.86
N SER A 231 5.69 1.97 9.63
CA SER A 231 4.60 2.01 10.60
C SER A 231 4.78 3.11 11.66
N PHE A 232 6.00 3.30 12.17
CA PHE A 232 6.32 4.38 13.11
C PHE A 232 6.23 5.77 12.46
N ILE A 233 6.58 5.93 11.19
CA ILE A 233 6.35 7.17 10.43
C ILE A 233 4.85 7.47 10.33
N GLY A 234 4.04 6.47 9.98
CA GLY A 234 2.59 6.59 9.99
C GLY A 234 2.05 6.97 11.38
N SER A 235 2.64 6.42 12.44
CA SER A 235 2.29 6.75 13.81
C SER A 235 2.58 8.21 14.17
N ILE A 236 3.73 8.74 13.75
CA ILE A 236 4.06 10.16 13.92
C ILE A 236 3.02 11.05 13.22
N ILE A 237 2.64 10.71 11.99
CA ILE A 237 1.60 11.45 11.25
C ILE A 237 0.26 11.38 12.00
N GLY A 238 -0.15 10.19 12.44
CA GLY A 238 -1.39 9.98 13.20
C GLY A 238 -1.44 10.75 14.52
N ILE A 239 -0.37 10.70 15.31
CA ILE A 239 -0.20 11.50 16.54
C ILE A 239 -0.32 12.98 16.24
N TYR A 240 0.30 13.43 15.15
CA TYR A 240 0.34 14.84 14.80
C TYR A 240 -1.05 15.37 14.41
N ILE A 241 -1.79 14.63 13.59
CA ILE A 241 -3.09 15.10 13.08
C ILE A 241 -4.26 14.90 14.06
N ASN A 242 -4.08 14.09 15.12
CA ASN A 242 -5.09 13.92 16.17
C ASN A 242 -5.00 14.99 17.28
N GLN A 243 -4.05 15.92 17.21
CA GLN A 243 -4.01 17.08 18.12
C GLN A 243 -5.24 17.98 17.93
N ASP A 244 -5.51 18.84 18.92
CA ASP A 244 -6.50 19.91 18.75
C ASP A 244 -6.14 20.74 17.50
N PRO A 245 -7.10 21.04 16.61
CA PRO A 245 -6.88 21.89 15.43
C PRO A 245 -6.08 23.17 15.68
N LYS A 246 -6.19 23.76 16.88
CA LYS A 246 -5.45 24.98 17.29
C LYS A 246 -3.94 24.74 17.46
N GLU A 247 -3.54 23.51 17.80
CA GLU A 247 -2.15 23.12 18.03
C GLU A 247 -1.43 22.68 16.74
N ILE A 248 -2.21 22.35 15.70
CA ILE A 248 -1.70 21.88 14.41
C ILE A 248 -1.09 23.04 13.61
N LYS A 249 0.25 22.99 13.47
CA LYS A 249 1.06 23.96 12.72
C LYS A 249 1.27 23.52 11.28
N THR A 250 0.68 24.23 10.32
CA THR A 250 0.83 23.95 8.86
C THR A 250 2.28 23.85 8.36
N HIS A 251 3.25 24.48 9.03
CA HIS A 251 4.68 24.37 8.71
C HIS A 251 5.23 22.95 8.91
N TRP A 252 4.71 22.20 9.88
CA TRP A 252 5.15 20.83 10.12
C TRP A 252 4.93 19.95 8.90
N LEU A 253 3.77 20.05 8.24
CA LEU A 253 3.50 19.34 6.99
C LEU A 253 4.53 19.65 5.91
N LYS A 254 4.96 20.91 5.79
CA LYS A 254 5.98 21.30 4.80
C LYS A 254 7.34 20.67 5.12
N LYS A 255 7.73 20.66 6.39
CA LYS A 255 8.97 20.00 6.85
C LYS A 255 8.91 18.50 6.62
N PHE A 256 7.81 17.85 6.98
CA PHE A 256 7.67 16.40 6.84
C PHE A 256 7.56 15.98 5.36
N LEU A 257 6.93 16.81 4.53
CA LEU A 257 6.93 16.63 3.07
C LEU A 257 8.34 16.79 2.48
N LEU A 258 9.13 17.74 2.98
CA LEU A 258 10.54 17.89 2.58
C LEU A 258 11.37 16.67 2.98
N VAL A 259 11.15 16.11 4.17
CA VAL A 259 11.81 14.86 4.60
C VAL A 259 11.45 13.72 3.65
N GLY A 260 10.16 13.52 3.35
CA GLY A 260 9.72 12.51 2.38
C GLY A 260 10.34 12.73 0.99
N LEU A 261 10.46 13.98 0.54
CA LEU A 261 11.09 14.32 -0.74
C LEU A 261 12.59 14.02 -0.74
N ILE A 262 13.30 14.36 0.35
CA ILE A 262 14.73 14.04 0.49
C ILE A 262 14.93 12.52 0.48
N MET A 263 14.11 11.77 1.23
CA MET A 263 14.14 10.30 1.22
C MET A 263 13.91 9.75 -0.19
N PHE A 264 12.90 10.27 -0.90
CA PHE A 264 12.58 9.86 -2.26
C PHE A 264 13.73 10.11 -3.24
N ILE A 265 14.34 11.32 -3.20
CA ILE A 265 15.43 11.69 -4.10
C ILE A 265 16.70 10.88 -3.78
N VAL A 266 17.10 10.81 -2.50
CA VAL A 266 18.29 10.05 -2.08
C VAL A 266 18.12 8.56 -2.37
N GLY A 267 16.95 8.01 -2.06
CA GLY A 267 16.61 6.63 -2.38
C GLY A 267 16.60 6.38 -3.88
N GLY A 268 16.02 7.27 -4.69
CA GLY A 268 15.97 7.14 -6.15
C GLY A 268 17.36 7.17 -6.78
N ILE A 269 18.24 8.08 -6.35
CA ILE A 269 19.64 8.12 -6.79
C ILE A 269 20.35 6.81 -6.42
N GLY A 270 20.16 6.31 -5.20
CA GLY A 270 20.73 5.05 -4.75
C GLY A 270 20.23 3.84 -5.53
N VAL A 271 18.92 3.75 -5.79
CA VAL A 271 18.30 2.69 -6.62
C VAL A 271 18.87 2.72 -8.04
N ILE A 272 18.94 3.89 -8.68
CA ILE A 272 19.53 4.04 -10.02
C ILE A 272 21.00 3.61 -10.01
N THR A 273 21.75 4.00 -8.99
CA THR A 273 23.17 3.62 -8.84
C THR A 273 23.33 2.10 -8.73
N ASN A 274 22.50 1.45 -7.92
CA ASN A 274 22.52 -0.01 -7.77
C ASN A 274 22.16 -0.73 -9.07
N ILE A 275 21.13 -0.25 -9.78
CA ILE A 275 20.72 -0.77 -11.10
C ILE A 275 21.88 -0.66 -12.10
N VAL A 276 22.55 0.49 -12.17
CA VAL A 276 23.71 0.67 -13.05
C VAL A 276 24.86 -0.27 -12.66
N LEU A 277 25.13 -0.46 -11.36
CA LEU A 277 26.16 -1.37 -10.90
C LEU A 277 25.87 -2.82 -11.29
N VAL A 278 24.63 -3.29 -11.09
CA VAL A 278 24.22 -4.64 -11.50
C VAL A 278 24.29 -4.79 -13.02
N MET A 279 23.86 -3.78 -13.77
CA MET A 279 23.97 -3.78 -15.23
C MET A 279 25.41 -3.91 -15.72
N MET A 280 26.35 -3.22 -15.06
CA MET A 280 27.78 -3.27 -15.42
C MET A 280 28.44 -4.61 -15.03
N ASN A 281 28.00 -5.25 -13.95
CA ASN A 281 28.65 -6.44 -13.40
C ASN A 281 28.00 -7.75 -13.86
N GLU A 282 26.69 -7.76 -14.08
CA GLU A 282 25.87 -8.96 -14.31
C GLU A 282 25.01 -8.90 -15.59
N GLY A 283 24.89 -7.72 -16.22
CA GLY A 283 24.18 -7.54 -17.48
C GLY A 283 22.71 -7.11 -17.35
N LEU A 284 22.04 -7.01 -18.51
CA LEU A 284 20.68 -6.45 -18.60
C LEU A 284 19.63 -7.34 -17.94
N ASP A 285 19.71 -8.66 -18.10
CA ASP A 285 18.71 -9.61 -17.56
C ASP A 285 18.65 -9.56 -16.02
N SER A 286 19.80 -9.62 -15.34
CA SER A 286 19.88 -9.45 -13.89
C SER A 286 19.35 -8.09 -13.43
N THR A 287 19.59 -7.05 -14.23
CA THR A 287 19.11 -5.68 -13.94
C THR A 287 17.60 -5.57 -14.04
N LEU A 288 17.01 -6.13 -15.10
CA LEU A 288 15.57 -6.17 -15.28
C LEU A 288 14.92 -6.97 -14.15
N ASN A 289 15.46 -8.14 -13.80
CA ASN A 289 14.95 -8.96 -12.72
C ASN A 289 15.00 -8.23 -11.36
N LEU A 290 16.13 -7.59 -11.04
CA LEU A 290 16.27 -6.77 -9.83
C LEU A 290 15.20 -5.66 -9.75
N TYR A 291 14.92 -5.00 -10.88
CA TYR A 291 13.94 -3.93 -10.92
C TYR A 291 12.49 -4.42 -10.86
N LEU A 292 12.17 -5.53 -11.55
CA LEU A 292 10.85 -6.15 -11.48
C LEU A 292 10.54 -6.61 -10.05
N LEU A 293 11.57 -7.01 -9.29
CA LEU A 293 11.49 -7.35 -7.87
C LEU A 293 11.73 -6.14 -6.94
N ILE A 294 11.44 -4.91 -7.38
CA ILE A 294 11.54 -3.71 -6.52
C ILE A 294 10.60 -3.73 -5.31
N SER A 295 9.54 -4.53 -5.33
CA SER A 295 8.68 -4.78 -4.16
C SER A 295 9.29 -5.74 -3.14
N GLU A 296 10.22 -6.60 -3.58
CA GLU A 296 10.79 -7.64 -2.74
C GLU A 296 12.00 -7.13 -1.96
N HIS A 297 11.76 -6.67 -0.73
CA HIS A 297 12.75 -5.92 0.04
C HIS A 297 14.03 -6.71 0.36
N ARG A 298 13.93 -8.02 0.60
CA ARG A 298 15.09 -8.89 0.88
C ARG A 298 15.90 -9.25 -0.36
N TYR A 299 15.38 -8.94 -1.56
CA TYR A 299 16.11 -9.11 -2.81
C TYR A 299 17.19 -8.03 -3.00
N TRP A 300 17.05 -6.87 -2.35
CA TRP A 300 18.00 -5.74 -2.46
C TRP A 300 19.20 -5.86 -1.51
N THR A 301 19.91 -7.00 -1.58
CA THR A 301 21.09 -7.29 -0.76
C THR A 301 22.28 -7.74 -1.60
N VAL A 302 23.47 -7.84 -0.97
CA VAL A 302 24.72 -8.26 -1.61
C VAL A 302 24.66 -9.61 -2.33
N ALA A 303 23.69 -10.45 -1.99
CA ALA A 303 23.48 -11.73 -2.68
C ALA A 303 23.01 -11.56 -4.14
N ASN A 304 22.44 -10.41 -4.49
CA ASN A 304 21.91 -10.10 -5.83
C ASN A 304 22.63 -8.89 -6.45
N GLY A 305 23.95 -8.80 -6.24
CA GLY A 305 24.81 -7.80 -6.90
C GLY A 305 24.72 -6.37 -6.38
N VAL A 306 23.81 -6.06 -5.44
CA VAL A 306 23.67 -4.70 -4.90
C VAL A 306 24.55 -4.45 -3.66
N PRO A 307 25.02 -3.22 -3.41
CA PRO A 307 25.78 -2.89 -2.21
C PRO A 307 25.03 -3.18 -0.90
N ILE A 308 25.76 -3.22 0.23
CA ILE A 308 25.20 -3.53 1.57
C ILE A 308 24.05 -2.60 2.01
N LEU A 309 24.00 -1.38 1.48
CA LEU A 309 22.93 -0.40 1.74
C LEU A 309 21.86 -0.37 0.62
N GLY A 310 21.88 -1.34 -0.30
CA GLY A 310 20.94 -1.40 -1.43
C GLY A 310 19.49 -1.38 -0.99
N TRP A 311 19.14 -2.24 -0.03
CA TRP A 311 17.83 -2.28 0.62
C TRP A 311 17.43 -0.94 1.24
N LEU A 312 18.37 -0.19 1.83
CA LEU A 312 18.07 1.09 2.46
C LEU A 312 17.67 2.12 1.40
N PHE A 313 18.37 2.18 0.27
CA PHE A 313 18.01 3.09 -0.82
C PHE A 313 16.64 2.77 -1.41
N GLN A 314 16.36 1.48 -1.64
CA GLN A 314 15.04 1.02 -2.06
C GLN A 314 13.95 1.39 -1.02
N PHE A 315 14.21 1.18 0.27
CA PHE A 315 13.30 1.58 1.35
C PHE A 315 12.99 3.08 1.31
N LEU A 316 14.03 3.92 1.24
CA LEU A 316 13.93 5.37 1.20
C LEU A 316 13.17 5.86 -0.03
N PHE A 317 13.39 5.23 -1.19
CA PHE A 317 12.72 5.55 -2.44
C PHE A 317 11.21 5.32 -2.31
N LEU A 318 10.79 4.09 -2.00
CA LEU A 318 9.38 3.70 -1.95
C LEU A 318 8.62 4.42 -0.81
N ASN A 319 9.22 4.49 0.38
CA ASN A 319 8.57 5.11 1.53
C ASN A 319 8.65 6.64 1.51
N GLY A 320 9.69 7.23 0.90
CA GLY A 320 9.76 8.68 0.67
C GLY A 320 8.64 9.17 -0.24
N PHE A 321 8.38 8.44 -1.34
CA PHE A 321 7.24 8.71 -2.21
C PHE A 321 5.91 8.58 -1.47
N THR A 322 5.77 7.53 -0.68
CA THR A 322 4.57 7.27 0.13
C THR A 322 4.28 8.43 1.10
N ILE A 323 5.28 8.90 1.85
CA ILE A 323 5.15 10.04 2.77
C ILE A 323 4.67 11.27 2.00
N CYS A 324 5.26 11.55 0.84
CA CYS A 324 4.84 12.64 -0.03
C CYS A 324 3.38 12.51 -0.45
N GLY A 325 2.96 11.33 -0.92
CA GLY A 325 1.59 11.05 -1.34
C GLY A 325 0.57 11.27 -0.23
N ILE A 326 0.81 10.69 0.95
CA ILE A 326 -0.08 10.80 2.12
C ILE A 326 -0.19 12.27 2.57
N LEU A 327 0.93 12.97 2.75
CA LEU A 327 0.91 14.35 3.21
C LEU A 327 0.32 15.31 2.17
N LEU A 328 0.50 15.03 0.89
CA LEU A 328 -0.12 15.80 -0.18
C LEU A 328 -1.65 15.63 -0.15
N LEU A 329 -2.15 14.40 0.04
CA LEU A 329 -3.58 14.13 0.19
C LEU A 329 -4.17 14.84 1.41
N ILE A 330 -3.55 14.68 2.60
CA ILE A 330 -3.96 15.38 3.83
C ILE A 330 -3.99 16.90 3.59
N ARG A 331 -2.97 17.44 2.91
CA ARG A 331 -2.92 18.88 2.61
C ARG A 331 -3.99 19.33 1.61
N LEU A 332 -4.30 18.50 0.62
CA LEU A 332 -5.25 18.81 -0.45
C LEU A 332 -6.72 18.69 -0.02
N VAL A 333 -6.98 17.87 0.99
CA VAL A 333 -8.32 17.53 1.48
C VAL A 333 -8.55 18.18 2.85
N GLU A 334 -7.91 17.66 3.90
CA GLU A 334 -8.17 18.02 5.31
C GLU A 334 -7.81 19.47 5.64
N PHE A 335 -6.63 19.93 5.22
CA PHE A 335 -6.18 21.31 5.48
C PHE A 335 -6.90 22.35 4.62
N ARG A 336 -7.82 21.92 3.76
CA ARG A 336 -8.61 22.77 2.88
C ARG A 336 -10.10 22.73 3.20
N GLY A 337 -10.52 22.04 4.25
CA GLY A 337 -11.93 21.94 4.62
C GLY A 337 -12.75 21.24 3.52
N LYS A 338 -12.19 20.19 2.91
CA LYS A 338 -12.77 19.50 1.75
C LYS A 338 -13.06 18.02 2.00
N GLY A 339 -12.93 17.55 3.24
CA GLY A 339 -13.14 16.16 3.63
C GLY A 339 -14.46 15.61 3.10
N GLN A 340 -15.58 16.25 3.46
CA GLN A 340 -16.93 15.82 3.02
C GLN A 340 -17.05 15.74 1.49
N LYS A 341 -16.74 16.84 0.78
CA LYS A 341 -16.87 16.90 -0.69
C LYS A 341 -15.96 15.90 -1.40
N PHE A 342 -14.76 15.67 -0.86
CA PHE A 342 -13.84 14.68 -1.38
C PHE A 342 -14.40 13.26 -1.16
N ALA A 343 -14.90 12.98 0.03
CA ALA A 343 -15.44 11.68 0.39
C ALA A 343 -16.74 11.32 -0.36
N GLU A 344 -17.60 12.28 -0.66
CA GLU A 344 -18.78 12.09 -1.51
C GLU A 344 -18.38 11.72 -2.94
N LYS A 345 -17.42 12.46 -3.52
CA LYS A 345 -16.90 12.20 -4.88
C LYS A 345 -16.12 10.90 -5.01
N THR A 346 -15.50 10.46 -3.92
CA THR A 346 -14.71 9.23 -3.88
C THR A 346 -15.49 8.05 -3.30
N LYS A 347 -16.82 8.17 -3.13
CA LYS A 347 -17.66 7.09 -2.57
C LYS A 347 -17.42 5.74 -3.26
N PHE A 348 -17.24 5.73 -4.59
CA PHE A 348 -16.86 4.53 -5.35
C PHE A 348 -15.60 3.85 -4.79
N ILE A 349 -14.49 4.58 -4.67
CA ILE A 349 -13.21 4.04 -4.16
C ILE A 349 -13.35 3.68 -2.68
N ARG A 350 -14.08 4.49 -1.91
CA ARG A 350 -14.32 4.26 -0.48
C ARG A 350 -15.10 2.97 -0.23
N ARG A 351 -16.01 2.56 -1.12
CA ARG A 351 -16.71 1.25 -1.02
C ARG A 351 -15.73 0.09 -1.04
N MET A 352 -14.82 0.09 -2.03
CA MET A 352 -13.76 -0.92 -2.10
C MET A 352 -12.81 -0.82 -0.90
N GLY A 353 -12.45 0.41 -0.49
CA GLY A 353 -11.56 0.66 0.65
C GLY A 353 -12.15 0.28 2.02
N PHE A 354 -13.47 0.25 2.14
CA PHE A 354 -14.18 -0.11 3.37
C PHE A 354 -14.09 -1.61 3.68
N ILE A 355 -13.98 -2.43 2.63
CA ILE A 355 -13.71 -3.87 2.71
C ILE A 355 -12.42 -4.25 1.97
N ALA A 356 -11.37 -3.43 2.14
CA ALA A 356 -10.13 -3.53 1.38
C ALA A 356 -9.43 -4.88 1.50
N PHE A 357 -9.46 -5.52 2.66
CA PHE A 357 -8.85 -6.82 2.88
C PHE A 357 -9.64 -7.94 2.20
N THR A 358 -10.97 -7.89 2.24
CA THR A 358 -11.81 -8.80 1.43
C THR A 358 -11.54 -8.62 -0.06
N ILE A 359 -11.47 -7.37 -0.53
CA ILE A 359 -11.22 -7.06 -1.94
C ILE A 359 -9.81 -7.50 -2.38
N TYR A 360 -8.80 -7.32 -1.51
CA TYR A 360 -7.45 -7.81 -1.74
C TYR A 360 -7.41 -9.35 -1.85
N THR A 361 -8.13 -10.04 -0.97
CA THR A 361 -8.18 -11.50 -0.91
C THR A 361 -8.95 -12.08 -2.09
N ALA A 362 -10.08 -11.48 -2.44
CA ALA A 362 -10.96 -11.90 -3.54
C ALA A 362 -10.42 -11.55 -4.94
N GLN A 363 -9.12 -11.26 -5.05
CA GLN A 363 -8.47 -10.93 -6.31
C GLN A 363 -8.55 -12.08 -7.34
N TRP A 364 -8.82 -13.32 -6.95
CA TRP A 364 -9.14 -14.42 -7.87
C TRP A 364 -10.32 -14.11 -8.81
N VAL A 365 -11.15 -13.09 -8.53
CA VAL A 365 -12.14 -12.57 -9.47
C VAL A 365 -11.51 -12.13 -10.79
N TYR A 366 -10.29 -11.58 -10.80
CA TYR A 366 -9.63 -11.25 -12.07
C TYR A 366 -9.15 -12.50 -12.81
N ASN A 367 -8.79 -13.59 -12.11
CA ASN A 367 -8.44 -14.87 -12.76
C ASN A 367 -9.62 -15.43 -13.56
N PHE A 368 -10.85 -15.25 -13.06
CA PHE A 368 -12.06 -15.58 -13.82
C PHE A 368 -12.17 -14.77 -15.12
N PHE A 369 -11.98 -13.45 -15.06
CA PHE A 369 -12.03 -12.63 -16.28
C PHE A 369 -10.84 -12.87 -17.21
N TYR A 370 -9.68 -13.19 -16.66
CA TYR A 370 -8.52 -13.60 -17.43
C TYR A 370 -8.84 -14.86 -18.24
N PHE A 371 -9.44 -15.88 -17.61
CA PHE A 371 -9.93 -17.08 -18.29
C PHE A 371 -10.93 -16.75 -19.41
N VAL A 372 -11.92 -15.90 -19.15
CA VAL A 372 -12.95 -15.53 -20.15
C VAL A 372 -12.30 -14.84 -21.35
N VAL A 373 -11.47 -13.83 -21.13
CA VAL A 373 -10.83 -13.06 -22.22
C VAL A 373 -9.85 -13.93 -23.00
N SER A 374 -9.12 -14.82 -22.34
CA SER A 374 -8.10 -15.68 -22.98
C SER A 374 -8.72 -16.80 -23.80
N SER A 375 -9.80 -17.39 -23.29
CA SER A 375 -10.58 -18.38 -24.02
C SER A 375 -11.20 -17.83 -25.30
N ILE A 376 -11.59 -16.54 -25.32
CA ILE A 376 -12.09 -15.88 -26.53
C ILE A 376 -10.95 -15.63 -27.55
N ASN A 377 -9.74 -15.36 -27.07
CA ASN A 377 -8.58 -15.00 -27.90
C ASN A 377 -7.72 -16.21 -28.32
N GLY A 378 -8.06 -17.43 -27.92
CA GLY A 378 -7.36 -18.64 -28.34
C GLY A 378 -7.21 -19.66 -27.21
N ALA A 379 -6.18 -19.51 -26.38
CA ALA A 379 -5.86 -20.46 -25.32
C ALA A 379 -6.17 -19.88 -23.92
N PRO A 380 -6.90 -20.63 -23.06
CA PRO A 380 -7.15 -20.24 -21.68
C PRO A 380 -5.87 -19.90 -20.92
N TYR A 381 -5.91 -18.81 -20.14
CA TYR A 381 -4.80 -18.27 -19.35
C TYR A 381 -3.51 -17.98 -20.16
N GLN A 382 -3.62 -17.80 -21.47
CA GLN A 382 -2.52 -17.25 -22.26
C GLN A 382 -2.37 -15.76 -21.98
N ARG A 383 -1.15 -15.33 -21.61
CA ARG A 383 -0.82 -13.92 -21.40
C ARG A 383 -1.00 -13.12 -22.69
N PHE A 384 -1.32 -11.84 -22.56
CA PHE A 384 -1.59 -10.96 -23.70
C PHE A 384 -0.66 -9.76 -23.72
N PHE A 385 -0.64 -9.06 -24.86
CA PHE A 385 -0.28 -7.65 -24.87
C PHE A 385 -1.36 -6.78 -24.22
N TRP A 386 -1.10 -5.48 -24.13
CA TRP A 386 -1.92 -4.49 -23.41
C TRP A 386 -3.42 -4.56 -23.68
N ASN A 387 -3.89 -4.83 -24.90
CA ASN A 387 -5.32 -4.83 -25.20
C ASN A 387 -6.09 -5.89 -24.39
N GLY A 388 -5.59 -7.12 -24.33
CA GLY A 388 -6.20 -8.20 -23.55
C GLY A 388 -6.15 -7.90 -22.06
N THR A 389 -5.00 -7.43 -21.56
CA THR A 389 -4.81 -6.98 -20.18
C THR A 389 -5.79 -5.88 -19.78
N LEU A 390 -5.99 -4.86 -20.62
CA LEU A 390 -6.89 -3.73 -20.36
C LEU A 390 -8.36 -4.16 -20.34
N ILE A 391 -8.77 -5.10 -21.20
CA ILE A 391 -10.12 -5.66 -21.19
C ILE A 391 -10.35 -6.45 -19.89
N THR A 392 -9.42 -7.34 -19.51
CA THR A 392 -9.51 -8.10 -18.25
C THR A 392 -9.59 -7.16 -17.05
N LEU A 393 -8.79 -6.10 -17.04
CA LEU A 393 -8.80 -5.07 -16.00
C LEU A 393 -10.14 -4.35 -15.91
N ALA A 394 -10.70 -3.93 -17.06
CA ALA A 394 -11.99 -3.24 -17.10
C ALA A 394 -13.13 -4.12 -16.57
N LEU A 395 -13.20 -5.38 -17.01
CA LEU A 395 -14.20 -6.34 -16.55
C LEU A 395 -14.08 -6.60 -15.04
N THR A 396 -12.85 -6.77 -14.55
CA THR A 396 -12.55 -6.96 -13.12
C THR A 396 -13.08 -5.78 -12.28
N PHE A 397 -12.82 -4.53 -12.70
CA PHE A 397 -13.32 -3.37 -11.98
C PHE A 397 -14.83 -3.25 -12.00
N ILE A 398 -15.47 -3.52 -13.14
CA ILE A 398 -16.93 -3.50 -13.25
C ILE A 398 -17.52 -4.55 -12.30
N ALA A 399 -16.96 -5.76 -12.27
CA ALA A 399 -17.42 -6.81 -11.37
C ALA A 399 -17.26 -6.43 -9.90
N PHE A 400 -16.08 -5.98 -9.47
CA PHE A 400 -15.89 -5.51 -8.10
C PHE A 400 -16.82 -4.36 -7.75
N TYR A 401 -17.06 -3.42 -8.66
CA TYR A 401 -18.00 -2.34 -8.42
C TYR A 401 -19.43 -2.86 -8.18
N ILE A 402 -19.92 -3.73 -9.06
CA ILE A 402 -21.25 -4.30 -8.94
C ILE A 402 -21.37 -5.11 -7.64
N ILE A 403 -20.40 -5.98 -7.36
CA ILE A 403 -20.36 -6.80 -6.15
C ILE A 403 -20.38 -5.90 -4.91
N THR A 404 -19.52 -4.89 -4.82
CA THR A 404 -19.47 -4.01 -3.64
C THR A 404 -20.74 -3.20 -3.44
N VAL A 405 -21.35 -2.67 -4.51
CA VAL A 405 -22.62 -1.93 -4.43
C VAL A 405 -23.77 -2.83 -3.98
N LEU A 406 -23.84 -4.07 -4.47
CA LEU A 406 -24.86 -5.02 -4.05
C LEU A 406 -24.63 -5.50 -2.61
N TRP A 407 -23.37 -5.75 -2.24
CA TRP A 407 -22.99 -6.24 -0.91
C TRP A 407 -23.17 -5.18 0.18
N GLU A 408 -23.01 -3.89 -0.17
CA GLU A 408 -23.33 -2.76 0.71
C GLU A 408 -24.77 -2.81 1.23
N LYS A 409 -25.73 -3.20 0.38
CA LYS A 409 -27.16 -3.26 0.74
C LYS A 409 -27.45 -4.25 1.86
N VAL A 410 -26.57 -5.22 2.08
CA VAL A 410 -26.68 -6.20 3.17
C VAL A 410 -25.65 -5.95 4.27
N GLY A 411 -25.05 -4.77 4.35
CA GLY A 411 -24.11 -4.41 5.42
C GLY A 411 -22.73 -5.04 5.29
N TYR A 412 -22.36 -5.53 4.09
CA TYR A 412 -21.13 -6.31 3.85
C TYR A 412 -21.00 -7.56 4.74
N ILE A 413 -22.11 -8.19 5.13
CA ILE A 413 -22.10 -9.43 5.94
C ILE A 413 -21.32 -10.52 5.20
N GLY A 414 -20.40 -11.18 5.90
CA GLY A 414 -19.54 -12.23 5.36
C GLY A 414 -18.23 -11.72 4.73
N SER A 415 -17.99 -10.41 4.69
CA SER A 415 -16.66 -9.88 4.39
C SER A 415 -15.68 -10.26 5.50
N LEU A 416 -14.38 -10.32 5.21
CA LEU A 416 -13.34 -10.58 6.20
C LEU A 416 -13.33 -9.51 7.28
N GLU A 417 -13.58 -8.24 6.93
CA GLU A 417 -13.74 -7.15 7.89
C GLU A 417 -14.92 -7.41 8.83
N TRP A 418 -16.06 -7.86 8.29
CA TRP A 418 -17.23 -8.20 9.09
C TRP A 418 -16.95 -9.39 10.01
N MET A 419 -16.26 -10.42 9.51
CA MET A 419 -15.89 -11.61 10.31
C MET A 419 -14.93 -11.24 11.44
N ILE A 420 -13.86 -10.50 11.14
CA ILE A 420 -12.89 -10.00 12.12
C ILE A 420 -13.60 -9.13 13.15
N ALA A 421 -14.43 -8.18 12.72
CA ALA A 421 -15.16 -7.33 13.64
C ALA A 421 -16.13 -8.13 14.52
N SER A 422 -16.85 -9.10 13.97
CA SER A 422 -17.78 -9.96 14.70
C SER A 422 -17.07 -10.81 15.76
N ILE A 423 -15.97 -11.46 15.40
CA ILE A 423 -15.14 -12.22 16.35
C ILE A 423 -14.57 -11.28 17.41
N ALA A 424 -14.09 -10.10 17.01
CA ALA A 424 -13.56 -9.09 17.92
C ALA A 424 -14.59 -8.63 18.96
N LEU A 425 -15.89 -8.54 18.62
CA LEU A 425 -16.95 -8.23 19.59
C LEU A 425 -17.09 -9.32 20.67
N LEU A 426 -16.78 -10.58 20.35
CA LEU A 426 -16.84 -11.70 21.29
C LEU A 426 -15.61 -11.77 22.18
N VAL A 427 -14.42 -11.53 21.62
CA VAL A 427 -13.14 -11.77 22.31
C VAL A 427 -12.51 -10.53 22.94
N ILE A 428 -12.82 -9.31 22.47
CA ILE A 428 -12.22 -8.07 22.98
C ILE A 428 -13.12 -7.45 24.08
N PRO A 429 -12.64 -7.33 25.34
CA PRO A 429 -13.33 -6.63 26.41
C PRO A 429 -13.65 -5.17 26.05
N GLY A 430 -14.83 -4.69 26.45
CA GLY A 430 -15.28 -3.31 26.19
C GLY A 430 -15.88 -3.06 24.80
N LYS A 431 -15.89 -4.06 23.91
CA LYS A 431 -16.62 -4.02 22.63
C LYS A 431 -17.97 -4.75 22.66
N LYS A 432 -18.37 -5.31 23.80
CA LYS A 432 -19.61 -6.08 23.93
C LYS A 432 -20.83 -5.17 23.74
N SER A 433 -21.48 -5.26 22.57
CA SER A 433 -22.74 -4.57 22.26
C SER A 433 -23.93 -5.47 22.61
N ALA A 434 -25.06 -4.88 22.99
CA ALA A 434 -26.35 -5.58 23.16
C ALA A 434 -26.82 -6.29 21.87
N GLU A 435 -26.32 -5.87 20.70
CA GLU A 435 -26.61 -6.46 19.39
C GLU A 435 -26.03 -7.87 19.20
N LEU A 436 -25.10 -8.30 20.05
CA LEU A 436 -24.52 -9.65 20.03
C LEU A 436 -25.55 -10.76 20.25
N LYS A 437 -26.79 -10.45 20.67
CA LYS A 437 -27.87 -11.43 20.79
C LYS A 437 -28.40 -11.94 19.45
N LYS A 438 -28.06 -11.32 18.32
CA LYS A 438 -28.46 -11.79 16.98
C LYS A 438 -27.37 -12.70 16.40
N LYS A 439 -27.77 -13.82 15.79
CA LYS A 439 -26.87 -14.80 15.13
C LYS A 439 -26.03 -14.18 13.99
N TRP A 440 -26.52 -13.09 13.39
CA TRP A 440 -25.87 -12.34 12.32
C TRP A 440 -26.08 -10.84 12.53
N PRO A 441 -25.22 -10.16 13.32
CA PRO A 441 -25.33 -8.73 13.51
C PRO A 441 -25.03 -8.02 12.19
N LYS A 442 -26.04 -7.32 11.65
CA LYS A 442 -25.95 -6.64 10.34
C LYS A 442 -25.16 -5.33 10.41
N ASP A 443 -25.16 -4.69 11.58
CA ASP A 443 -24.66 -3.32 11.75
C ASP A 443 -23.22 -3.24 12.30
N VAL A 444 -22.49 -4.36 12.30
CA VAL A 444 -21.13 -4.44 12.86
C VAL A 444 -20.16 -3.45 12.23
N LEU A 445 -20.25 -3.26 10.92
CA LEU A 445 -19.37 -2.35 10.18
C LEU A 445 -19.92 -0.92 10.14
N ASN A 446 -21.19 -0.71 10.52
CA ASN A 446 -21.85 0.60 10.53
C ASN A 446 -21.80 1.33 9.18
N VAL A 447 -22.34 0.68 8.14
CA VAL A 447 -22.32 1.15 6.74
C VAL A 447 -22.97 2.52 6.58
N GLU A 448 -24.08 2.77 7.28
CA GLU A 448 -24.82 4.03 7.17
C GLU A 448 -23.96 5.22 7.60
N ASN A 449 -23.39 5.17 8.80
CA ASN A 449 -22.50 6.22 9.30
C ASN A 449 -21.15 6.26 8.56
N ALA A 450 -20.78 5.20 7.83
CA ALA A 450 -19.58 5.23 7.01
C ALA A 450 -19.80 5.99 5.69
N PHE A 451 -20.95 5.85 5.03
CA PHE A 451 -21.15 6.34 3.65
C PHE A 451 -22.20 7.43 3.47
N TYR A 452 -23.18 7.49 4.36
CA TYR A 452 -24.38 8.31 4.21
C TYR A 452 -24.45 9.35 5.33
N ASP A 453 -24.28 8.92 6.58
CA ASP A 453 -24.37 9.77 7.77
C ASP A 453 -22.99 9.97 8.44
N ALA A 454 -21.95 10.12 7.62
CA ALA A 454 -20.59 10.29 8.13
C ALA A 454 -20.38 11.68 8.76
N GLU A 455 -19.94 11.70 10.02
CA GLU A 455 -19.47 12.92 10.67
C GLU A 455 -18.09 13.33 10.11
N TRP A 456 -18.06 14.42 9.35
CA TRP A 456 -16.83 14.94 8.76
C TRP A 456 -16.16 15.94 9.68
N LEU A 457 -14.97 15.59 10.14
CA LEU A 457 -14.11 16.46 10.94
C LEU A 457 -12.89 16.83 10.12
N ASP A 458 -12.95 17.96 9.42
CA ASP A 458 -11.78 18.54 8.77
C ASP A 458 -10.79 19.09 9.82
N ILE A 459 -9.48 18.89 9.59
CA ILE A 459 -8.43 19.50 10.42
C ILE A 459 -8.58 21.03 10.48
N ILE A 460 -8.94 21.65 9.36
CA ILE A 460 -9.28 23.06 9.29
C ILE A 460 -10.69 23.19 8.71
N PRO A 461 -11.70 23.57 9.53
CA PRO A 461 -13.05 23.81 9.06
C PRO A 461 -13.09 24.82 7.91
N SER A 462 -14.00 24.60 6.96
CA SER A 462 -14.08 25.40 5.73
C SER A 462 -14.29 26.89 5.99
N GLU A 463 -14.99 27.22 7.09
CA GLU A 463 -15.32 28.59 7.49
C GLU A 463 -14.10 29.34 8.06
N LYS A 464 -13.11 28.61 8.58
CA LYS A 464 -11.90 29.20 9.18
C LYS A 464 -10.81 29.52 8.14
N ILE A 465 -11.03 29.18 6.86
CA ILE A 465 -10.06 29.44 5.80
C ILE A 465 -10.21 30.88 5.31
N ASN A 466 -9.25 31.73 5.65
CA ASN A 466 -9.25 33.14 5.23
C ASN A 466 -8.98 33.27 3.71
N PRO A 467 -9.97 33.68 2.89
CA PRO A 467 -9.80 33.79 1.44
C PRO A 467 -8.81 34.90 1.04
N LYS A 468 -8.64 35.94 1.88
CA LYS A 468 -7.71 37.06 1.62
C LYS A 468 -6.25 36.63 1.66
N ALA A 469 -5.93 35.52 2.33
CA ALA A 469 -4.57 34.98 2.35
C ALA A 469 -4.19 34.27 1.03
N LEU A 470 -5.14 34.13 0.10
CA LEU A 470 -5.02 33.43 -1.19
C LEU A 470 -4.41 32.01 -1.07
N PRO A 471 -4.76 31.20 -0.06
CA PRO A 471 -4.12 29.91 0.17
C PRO A 471 -4.29 28.96 -1.01
N ASP A 472 -5.48 28.91 -1.63
CA ASP A 472 -5.76 27.99 -2.74
C ASP A 472 -5.13 28.47 -4.04
N SER A 473 -5.13 29.78 -4.32
CA SER A 473 -4.49 30.32 -5.53
C SER A 473 -2.97 30.12 -5.51
N ARG A 474 -2.32 30.28 -4.35
CA ARG A 474 -0.88 30.00 -4.20
C ARG A 474 -0.58 28.51 -4.34
N LEU A 475 -1.45 27.66 -3.79
CA LEU A 475 -1.30 26.22 -3.87
C LEU A 475 -1.48 25.73 -5.30
N SER A 476 -2.53 26.16 -6.01
CA SER A 476 -2.78 25.79 -7.41
C SER A 476 -1.62 26.17 -8.31
N SER A 477 -1.07 27.38 -8.16
CA SER A 477 0.09 27.80 -8.94
C SER A 477 1.28 26.86 -8.77
N LYS A 478 1.54 26.37 -7.56
CA LYS A 478 2.66 25.45 -7.27
C LYS A 478 2.37 24.04 -7.78
N ILE A 479 1.17 23.54 -7.53
CA ILE A 479 0.77 22.19 -7.95
C ILE A 479 0.71 22.09 -9.48
N SER A 480 0.16 23.10 -10.16
CA SER A 480 0.15 23.15 -11.63
C SER A 480 1.56 23.16 -12.23
N ALA A 481 2.51 23.87 -11.60
CA ALA A 481 3.90 23.89 -12.05
C ALA A 481 4.60 22.54 -11.81
N LEU A 482 4.39 21.92 -10.65
CA LEU A 482 4.88 20.56 -10.38
C LEU A 482 4.24 19.51 -11.29
N GLY A 483 3.07 19.82 -11.85
CA GLY A 483 2.32 18.95 -12.74
C GLY A 483 3.04 18.53 -14.03
N PHE A 484 4.03 19.31 -14.47
CA PHE A 484 4.91 18.94 -15.59
C PHE A 484 5.82 17.74 -15.28
N LEU A 485 6.16 17.53 -14.00
CA LEU A 485 6.92 16.38 -13.53
C LEU A 485 6.00 15.26 -13.02
N PHE A 486 4.87 15.64 -12.44
CA PHE A 486 3.89 14.71 -11.87
C PHE A 486 2.51 14.99 -12.45
N PHE A 487 2.22 14.35 -13.58
CA PHE A 487 1.07 14.64 -14.43
C PHE A 487 -0.27 14.96 -13.72
N PRO A 488 -0.74 14.17 -12.72
CA PRO A 488 -2.00 14.47 -12.04
C PRO A 488 -2.01 15.87 -11.40
N GLY A 489 -0.84 16.42 -11.07
CA GLY A 489 -0.65 17.76 -10.54
C GLY A 489 -1.18 18.86 -11.47
N SER A 490 -1.00 18.77 -12.79
CA SER A 490 -1.51 19.81 -13.70
C SER A 490 -3.03 19.85 -13.71
N PHE A 491 -3.68 18.68 -13.72
CA PHE A 491 -5.13 18.54 -13.64
C PHE A 491 -5.70 19.02 -12.30
N ILE A 492 -5.10 18.57 -11.19
CA ILE A 492 -5.51 18.96 -9.83
C ILE A 492 -5.31 20.47 -9.65
N GLY A 493 -4.14 20.99 -10.03
CA GLY A 493 -3.78 22.40 -9.95
C GLY A 493 -4.73 23.28 -10.75
N LEU A 494 -5.04 22.90 -11.99
CA LEU A 494 -6.02 23.59 -12.84
C LEU A 494 -7.41 23.63 -12.19
N THR A 495 -7.88 22.48 -11.69
CA THR A 495 -9.17 22.38 -11.01
C THR A 495 -9.22 23.26 -9.75
N ILE A 496 -8.12 23.32 -8.99
CA ILE A 496 -8.04 24.20 -7.83
C ILE A 496 -8.04 25.67 -8.27
N ALA A 497 -7.30 26.04 -9.31
CA ALA A 497 -7.23 27.42 -9.81
C ALA A 497 -8.61 27.94 -10.24
N ILE A 498 -9.34 27.18 -11.06
CA ILE A 498 -10.71 27.52 -11.48
C ILE A 498 -11.62 27.73 -10.25
N ASN A 499 -11.55 26.84 -9.26
CA ASN A 499 -12.37 26.93 -8.06
C ASN A 499 -11.91 27.99 -7.06
N SER A 500 -10.63 28.37 -7.06
CA SER A 500 -10.12 29.45 -6.21
C SER A 500 -10.45 30.81 -6.81
N GLU A 501 -10.70 30.92 -8.13
CA GLU A 501 -11.05 32.21 -8.75
C GLU A 501 -12.44 32.66 -8.30
N LYS A 502 -13.35 31.69 -8.21
CA LYS A 502 -14.71 31.90 -7.71
C LYS A 502 -14.74 32.33 -6.23
N ARG A 503 -13.75 31.92 -5.43
CA ARG A 503 -13.74 32.11 -3.96
C ARG A 503 -12.81 33.23 -3.48
N GLU A 504 -11.63 33.33 -4.07
CA GLU A 504 -10.56 34.26 -3.70
C GLU A 504 -10.43 35.43 -4.69
N GLY A 505 -11.28 35.47 -5.72
CA GLY A 505 -11.23 36.46 -6.79
C GLY A 505 -10.06 36.25 -7.76
N ARG A 506 -10.05 37.06 -8.82
CA ARG A 506 -8.97 37.07 -9.81
C ARG A 506 -7.69 37.62 -9.21
N ASN A 507 -6.62 36.85 -9.29
CA ASN A 507 -5.29 37.26 -8.82
C ASN A 507 -4.18 36.61 -9.66
N LYS A 508 -2.95 37.12 -9.51
CA LYS A 508 -1.78 36.66 -10.28
C LYS A 508 -1.48 35.17 -10.12
N TRP A 509 -1.68 34.63 -8.91
CA TRP A 509 -1.38 33.22 -8.62
C TRP A 509 -2.37 32.30 -9.30
N ASN A 510 -3.64 32.68 -9.28
CA ASN A 510 -4.68 31.93 -9.95
C ASN A 510 -4.50 31.92 -11.47
N ARG A 511 -4.20 33.09 -12.06
CA ARG A 511 -3.88 33.19 -13.48
C ARG A 511 -2.70 32.27 -13.85
N ARG A 512 -1.61 32.29 -13.05
CA ARG A 512 -0.48 31.38 -13.23
C ARG A 512 -0.87 29.91 -13.11
N GLY A 513 -1.65 29.54 -12.08
CA GLY A 513 -2.13 28.18 -11.87
C GLY A 513 -2.99 27.67 -13.02
N LYS A 514 -3.85 28.51 -13.61
CA LYS A 514 -4.62 28.18 -14.81
C LYS A 514 -3.72 28.00 -16.04
N ILE A 515 -2.81 28.94 -16.30
CA ILE A 515 -1.90 28.86 -17.46
C ILE A 515 -1.03 27.61 -17.37
N PHE A 516 -0.33 27.40 -16.26
CA PHE A 516 0.50 26.21 -16.08
C PHE A 516 -0.33 24.92 -16.03
N GLY A 517 -1.55 24.98 -15.51
CA GLY A 517 -2.47 23.85 -15.51
C GLY A 517 -2.83 23.43 -16.94
N ILE A 518 -3.28 24.37 -17.76
CA ILE A 518 -3.64 24.13 -19.17
C ILE A 518 -2.41 23.67 -19.96
N LEU A 519 -1.29 24.40 -19.87
CA LEU A 519 -0.06 24.04 -20.57
C LEU A 519 0.44 22.65 -20.16
N GLY A 520 0.37 22.29 -18.88
CA GLY A 520 0.77 20.97 -18.40
C GLY A 520 -0.17 19.86 -18.88
N VAL A 521 -1.48 20.11 -18.93
CA VAL A 521 -2.46 19.16 -19.50
C VAL A 521 -2.20 18.94 -20.99
N VAL A 522 -2.02 20.01 -21.77
CA VAL A 522 -1.72 19.93 -23.20
C VAL A 522 -0.38 19.24 -23.43
N PHE A 523 0.66 19.62 -22.67
CA PHE A 523 1.97 18.99 -22.71
C PHE A 523 1.87 17.49 -22.49
N PHE A 524 1.14 17.05 -21.45
CA PHE A 524 0.99 15.62 -21.20
C PHE A 524 0.29 14.88 -22.33
N PHE A 525 -0.85 15.36 -22.84
CA PHE A 525 -1.54 14.65 -23.91
C PHE A 525 -0.69 14.60 -25.18
N THR A 526 0.04 15.68 -25.47
CA THR A 526 0.99 15.73 -26.58
C THR A 526 2.11 14.71 -26.35
N TRP A 527 2.69 14.69 -25.15
CA TRP A 527 3.78 13.80 -24.78
C TRP A 527 3.38 12.33 -24.81
N VAL A 528 2.24 11.96 -24.20
CA VAL A 528 1.70 10.59 -24.25
C VAL A 528 1.41 10.17 -25.69
N SER A 529 0.80 11.06 -26.49
CA SER A 529 0.53 10.76 -27.90
C SER A 529 1.83 10.50 -28.66
N LEU A 530 2.83 11.38 -28.53
CA LEU A 530 4.13 11.21 -29.16
C LEU A 530 4.81 9.90 -28.73
N LEU A 531 4.87 9.63 -27.43
CA LEU A 531 5.50 8.42 -26.90
C LEU A 531 4.73 7.13 -27.21
N SER A 532 3.47 7.23 -27.62
CA SER A 532 2.68 6.09 -28.10
C SER A 532 3.08 5.66 -29.52
N PHE A 533 3.73 6.53 -30.29
CA PHE A 533 4.17 6.25 -31.65
C PHE A 533 5.70 6.10 -31.77
N LEU A 534 6.46 6.83 -30.95
CA LEU A 534 7.92 6.78 -30.95
C LEU A 534 8.43 5.48 -30.30
N LYS A 535 9.44 4.87 -30.91
CA LYS A 535 10.14 3.67 -30.42
C LYS A 535 11.60 4.00 -30.15
N LEU A 536 12.31 3.17 -29.37
CA LEU A 536 13.76 3.33 -29.19
C LEU A 536 14.52 3.18 -30.52
N SER A 537 14.10 2.24 -31.37
CA SER A 537 14.61 2.06 -32.73
C SER A 537 14.43 3.28 -33.63
N THR A 538 13.43 4.15 -33.38
CA THR A 538 13.28 5.44 -34.07
C THR A 538 14.47 6.36 -33.84
N PHE A 539 15.17 6.19 -32.71
CA PHE A 539 16.38 6.94 -32.34
C PHE A 539 17.67 6.17 -32.60
N GLY A 540 17.61 5.02 -33.29
CA GLY A 540 18.78 4.17 -33.55
C GLY A 540 19.29 3.41 -32.32
N ILE A 541 18.48 3.29 -31.27
CA ILE A 541 18.81 2.52 -30.07
C ILE A 541 18.30 1.09 -30.24
N SER A 542 19.22 0.11 -30.11
CA SER A 542 18.92 -1.32 -30.06
C SER A 542 19.33 -1.87 -28.70
N LEU A 543 18.37 -2.50 -28.03
CA LEU A 543 18.40 -3.19 -26.75
C LEU A 543 17.73 -4.55 -26.91
#